data_AF-A0A4Q3AWC8-F1
#
_entry.id   AF-A0A4Q3AWC8-F1
#
_cell.length_a   1.000
_cell.length_b   1.000
_cell.length_c   1.000
_cell.angle_alpha   90.00
_cell.angle_beta   90.00
_cell.angle_gamma   90.00
#
_symmetry.space_group_name_H-M   'P 1'
#
loop_
_entity.id
_entity.type
_entity.pdbx_description
1 polymer ?
#
loop_
_entity_poly.entity_id
_entity_poly.type
_entity_poly.pdbx_seq_one_letter_code
_entity_poly.pdbx_strand_id
1 'polypeptide(L)' 'MIILAILLPPLAVYLHQGEINKKFWISLLLTLLFFIPGVIYALLVVTGEV' A
#
# COMPACT_ATOMS: atom_id res chain seq x y z
N MET A 1 -7.77 9.02 2.39
CA MET A 1 -6.61 8.14 2.07
C MET A 1 -7.01 6.83 1.39
N ILE A 2 -8.21 6.28 1.67
CA ILE A 2 -8.72 5.03 1.07
C ILE A 2 -8.74 5.08 -0.46
N ILE A 3 -9.17 6.20 -1.06
CA ILE A 3 -9.19 6.39 -2.52
C ILE A 3 -7.78 6.28 -3.13
N LEU A 4 -6.76 6.83 -2.45
CA LEU A 4 -5.35 6.71 -2.87
C LEU A 4 -4.85 5.28 -2.71
N ALA A 5 -5.27 4.55 -1.67
CA ALA A 5 -4.88 3.15 -1.47
C ALA A 5 -5.43 2.22 -2.56
N ILE A 6 -6.57 2.59 -3.18
CA ILE A 6 -7.18 1.85 -4.29
C ILE A 6 -6.59 2.28 -5.63
N LEU A 7 -6.42 3.58 -5.88
CA LEU A 7 -5.91 4.09 -7.16
C LEU A 7 -4.41 3.85 -7.33
N LEU A 8 -3.64 4.06 -6.26
CA LEU A 8 -2.20 3.92 -6.24
C LEU A 8 -1.74 3.39 -4.87
N PRO A 9 -1.96 2.09 -4.57
CA PRO A 9 -1.61 1.47 -3.28
C PRO A 9 -0.20 1.80 -2.76
N PRO A 10 0.89 1.74 -3.56
CA PRO A 10 2.22 2.08 -3.07
C PRO A 10 2.37 3.54 -2.67
N LEU A 11 1.64 4.46 -3.31
CA LEU A 11 1.69 5.88 -2.95
C LEU A 11 0.99 6.17 -1.63
N ALA A 12 -0.14 5.51 -1.35
CA ALA A 12 -0.82 5.62 -0.06
C ALA A 12 0.04 5.09 1.09
N VAL A 13 0.74 3.97 0.87
CA VAL A 13 1.68 3.39 1.84
C VAL A 13 2.89 4.30 2.06
N TYR A 14 3.44 4.88 1.00
CA TYR A 14 4.54 5.85 1.11
C TYR A 14 4.14 7.09 1.90
N LEU A 15 2.97 7.67 1.61
CA LEU A 15 2.48 8.87 2.29
C LEU A 15 2.15 8.60 3.77
N HIS A 16 1.71 7.39 4.11
CA HIS A 16 1.39 6.99 5.47
C HIS A 16 2.63 6.67 6.31
N GLN A 17 3.60 5.95 5.73
CA GLN A 17 4.86 5.61 6.40
C GLN A 17 5.87 6.75 6.39
N GLY A 18 5.76 7.71 5.48
CA GLY A 18 6.74 8.80 5.29
C GLY A 18 8.10 8.34 4.75
N GLU A 19 8.32 7.03 4.62
CA GLU A 19 9.59 6.42 4.23
C GLU A 19 9.38 5.25 3.26
N ILE A 20 10.32 5.09 2.33
CA ILE A 20 10.37 3.90 1.45
C ILE A 20 10.92 2.73 2.26
N ASN A 21 10.04 2.09 3.02
CA ASN A 21 10.36 0.90 3.80
C ASN A 21 9.98 -0.38 3.06
N LYS A 22 10.32 -1.55 3.63
CA LYS A 22 9.95 -2.87 3.08
C LYS A 22 8.44 -3.00 2.79
N LYS A 23 7.58 -2.31 3.56
CA LYS A 23 6.13 -2.28 3.32
C LYS A 23 5.78 -1.64 1.96
N PHE A 24 6.50 -0.60 1.51
CA PHE A 24 6.32 0.00 0.19
C PHE A 24 6.66 -0.99 -0.93
N TRP A 25 7.81 -1.66 -0.81
CA TRP A 25 8.25 -2.66 -1.79
C TRP A 25 7.33 -3.86 -1.84
N ILE A 26 6.83 -4.34 -0.69
CA ILE A 26 5.83 -5.41 -0.62
C ILE A 26 4.52 -4.98 -1.29
N SER A 27 4.04 -3.77 -0.98
CA SER A 27 2.82 -3.24 -1.62
C SER A 27 3.00 -3.18 -3.13
N LEU A 28 4.12 -2.65 -3.61
CA LEU A 28 4.44 -2.53 -5.03
C LEU A 28 4.54 -3.89 -5.72
N LEU A 29 5.23 -4.85 -5.10
CA LEU A 29 5.38 -6.21 -5.61
C LEU A 29 4.03 -6.94 -5.67
N LEU A 30 3.21 -6.82 -4.61
CA LEU A 30 1.86 -7.37 -4.59
C LEU A 30 1.03 -6.73 -5.70
N THR A 31 1.04 -5.40 -5.84
CA THR A 31 0.27 -4.70 -6.88
C THR A 31 0.69 -5.12 -8.29
N LEU A 32 1.99 -5.40 -8.51
CA LEU A 32 2.54 -5.83 -9.79
C LEU A 32 2.24 -7.30 -10.12
N LEU A 33 2.18 -8.18 -9.11
CA LEU A 33 1.85 -9.60 -9.28
C LEU A 33 0.33 -9.82 -9.36
N PHE A 34 -0.43 -9.15 -8.50
CA PHE A 34 -1.89 -9.16 -8.42
C PHE A 34 -2.40 -7.86 -7.77
N PHE A 35 -3.14 -7.04 -8.51
CA PHE A 35 -3.61 -5.73 -8.02
C PHE A 35 -4.42 -5.82 -6.71
N ILE A 36 -5.29 -6.81 -6.58
CA ILE A 36 -6.19 -6.98 -5.42
C ILE A 36 -5.45 -7.14 -4.07
N PRO A 37 -4.50 -8.09 -3.89
CA PRO A 37 -3.76 -8.19 -2.64
C PRO A 37 -2.92 -6.93 -2.34
N GLY A 38 -2.43 -6.21 -3.37
CA GLY A 38 -1.75 -4.93 -3.17
C GLY A 38 -2.64 -3.86 -2.55
N VAL A 39 -3.90 -3.78 -2.99
CA VAL A 39 -4.90 -2.85 -2.43
C VAL A 39 -5.28 -3.24 -0.99
N ILE A 40 -5.49 -4.53 -0.70
CA ILE A 40 -5.80 -5.00 0.67
C ILE A 40 -4.64 -4.68 1.62
N TYR A 41 -3.40 -4.95 1.20
CA TYR A 41 -2.22 -4.65 1.99
C TYR A 41 -2.07 -3.13 2.24
N ALA A 42 -2.26 -2.31 1.21
CA ALA A 42 -2.22 -0.86 1.37
C ALA A 42 -3.31 -0.33 2.31
N LEU A 43 -4.52 -0.92 2.27
CA LEU A 43 -5.60 -0.59 3.20
C LEU A 43 -5.25 -0.97 4.64
N LEU A 44 -4.73 -2.19 4.88
CA LEU A 44 -4.27 -2.61 6.23
C LEU A 44 -3.23 -1.64 6.80
N VAL A 45 -2.24 -1.24 5.98
CA VAL A 45 -1.20 -0.30 6.40
C VAL A 45 -1.78 1.08 6.70
N VAL A 46 -2.63 1.61 5.84
CA VAL A 46 -3.25 2.94 6.02
C VAL A 46 -4.24 2.97 7.18
N THR A 47 -4.89 1.85 7.48
CA THR A 47 -5.85 1.71 8.59
C THR A 47 -5.13 1.44 9.93
N GLY A 48 -3.81 1.23 9.91
CA GLY A 48 -3.00 1.05 11.12
C GLY A 48 -3.12 -0.35 11.74
N GLU A 49 -3.56 -1.34 10.96
CA GLU A 49 -3.67 -2.73 11.43
C GLU A 49 -2.32 -3.48 11.37
N VAL A 50 -1.26 -2.87 10.80
CA VAL A 50 0.07 -3.49 10.59
C VAL A 50 1.24 -2.54 10.79
#